data_AF-A0A843EFA2-F1
#
_entry.id   AF-A0A843EFA2-F1
#
_cell.length_a   1.000
_cell.length_b   1.000
_cell.length_c   1.000
_cell.angle_alpha   90.00
_cell.angle_beta   90.00
_cell.angle_gamma   90.00
#
_symmetry.space_group_name_H-M   'P 1'
#
loop_
_entity.id
_entity.type
_entity.pdbx_description
1 polymer ?
#
loop_
_entity_poly.entity_id
_entity_poly.type
_entity_poly.pdbx_seq_one_letter_code
_entity_poly.pdbx_strand_id
1 'polypeptide(L)' 'MELINNFDDYEIIDASNGEKLERWGNIYLLRPDPQIIWNTGDLREIYKDKIHAVYHRSNKGGGHWEELKKKSYF' A
#
# COMPACT_ATOMS: atom_id res chain seq x y z
N MET A 1 12.86 -10.07 19.52
CA MET A 1 12.04 -9.05 18.83
C MET A 1 12.91 -7.83 18.72
N GLU A 2 13.37 -7.50 17.52
CA GLU A 2 14.15 -6.28 17.29
C GLU A 2 13.17 -5.16 16.96
N LEU A 3 13.28 -4.04 17.69
CA LEU A 3 12.50 -2.83 17.45
C LEU A 3 13.42 -1.85 16.74
N ILE A 4 13.05 -1.47 15.52
CA ILE A 4 13.74 -0.43 14.77
C ILE A 4 13.15 0.92 15.19
N ASN A 5 14.03 1.85 15.56
CA ASN A 5 13.68 3.23 15.86
C ASN A 5 14.11 4.13 14.69
N ASN A 6 13.48 5.31 14.54
CA ASN A 6 13.79 6.33 13.52
C ASN A 6 13.56 5.85 12.08
N PHE A 7 12.42 5.18 11.82
CA PHE A 7 12.00 4.80 10.48
C PHE A 7 10.82 5.68 10.03
N ASP A 8 11.00 6.99 10.11
CA ASP A 8 9.92 8.00 9.95
C ASP A 8 9.33 8.05 8.52
N ASP A 9 10.10 7.55 7.56
CA ASP A 9 9.72 7.48 6.16
C ASP A 9 8.82 6.30 5.82
N TYR A 10 8.53 5.38 6.75
CA TYR A 10 7.64 4.26 6.45
C TYR A 10 6.67 3.94 7.57
N GLU A 11 5.42 3.74 7.20
CA GLU A 11 4.41 3.20 8.08
C GLU A 11 3.33 2.44 7.32
N ILE A 12 2.72 1.47 7.99
CA ILE A 12 1.47 0.84 7.55
C ILE A 12 0.33 1.69 8.13
N ILE A 13 -0.46 2.29 7.23
CA ILE A 13 -1.57 3.16 7.58
C ILE A 13 -2.82 2.34 7.91
N ASP A 14 -3.09 1.32 7.09
CA ASP A 14 -4.30 0.50 7.20
C ASP A 14 -4.12 -0.87 6.54
N ALA A 15 -4.98 -1.82 6.90
CA ALA A 15 -4.97 -3.21 6.46
C ALA A 15 -6.40 -3.75 6.42
N SER A 16 -6.84 -4.29 5.28
CA SER A 16 -8.16 -4.93 5.14
C SER A 16 -8.19 -5.82 3.90
N ASN A 17 -8.97 -6.90 3.96
CA ASN A 17 -9.34 -7.71 2.80
C ASN A 17 -8.16 -8.21 1.95
N GLY A 18 -7.07 -8.63 2.61
CA GLY A 18 -5.87 -9.11 1.93
C GLY A 18 -4.98 -8.01 1.34
N GLU A 19 -5.21 -6.74 1.70
CA GLU A 19 -4.43 -5.59 1.24
C GLU A 19 -3.95 -4.72 2.41
N LYS A 20 -2.80 -4.07 2.20
CA LYS A 20 -2.27 -3.03 3.10
C LYS A 20 -2.02 -1.73 2.37
N LEU A 21 -2.30 -0.63 3.06
CA LEU A 21 -1.92 0.71 2.66
C LEU A 21 -0.64 1.12 3.40
N GLU A 22 0.40 1.44 2.63
CA GLU A 22 1.70 1.85 3.14
C GLU A 22 2.01 3.29 2.73
N ARG A 23 2.62 4.05 3.64
CA ARG A 23 3.25 5.33 3.33
C ARG A 23 4.76 5.15 3.25
N TRP A 24 5.36 5.68 2.19
CA TRP A 24 6.80 5.76 1.96
C TRP A 24 7.17 7.23 1.69
N GLY A 25 7.61 7.96 2.71
CA GLY A 25 7.76 9.41 2.67
C GLY A 25 6.43 10.07 2.32
N ASN A 26 6.33 10.60 1.10
CA ASN A 26 5.12 11.24 0.57
C ASN A 26 4.30 10.35 -0.38
N ILE A 27 4.72 9.09 -0.60
CA ILE A 27 4.09 8.17 -1.54
C ILE A 27 3.24 7.17 -0.78
N TYR A 28 2.02 6.91 -1.26
CA TYR A 28 1.09 5.97 -0.66
C TYR A 28 0.85 4.81 -1.62
N LEU A 29 1.10 3.58 -1.17
CA LEU A 29 1.06 2.38 -1.98
C LEU A 29 0.06 1.39 -1.40
N LEU A 30 -0.81 0.85 -2.26
CA LEU A 30 -1.68 -0.27 -1.91
C LEU A 30 -1.02 -1.56 -2.41
N ARG A 31 -0.80 -2.54 -1.51
CA ARG A 31 -0.18 -3.82 -1.86
C ARG A 31 -0.97 -5.01 -1.29
N PRO A 32 -1.00 -6.15 -2.01
CA PRO A 32 -1.56 -7.38 -1.50
C PRO A 32 -0.67 -7.94 -0.39
N ASP A 33 -1.30 -8.30 0.72
CA ASP A 33 -0.69 -9.01 1.84
C ASP A 33 -1.64 -10.14 2.30
N PRO A 34 -1.38 -11.40 1.88
CA PRO A 34 -2.27 -12.52 2.14
C PRO A 34 -2.39 -12.88 3.63
N GLN A 35 -1.58 -12.29 4.52
CA GLN A 35 -1.68 -12.49 5.96
C GLN A 35 -2.79 -11.64 6.60
N ILE A 36 -3.33 -10.66 5.88
CA ILE A 36 -4.41 -9.79 6.35
C ILE A 36 -5.75 -10.52 6.15
N ILE A 37 -6.25 -11.10 7.23
CA ILE A 37 -7.47 -11.93 7.22
C ILE A 37 -8.74 -11.20 7.66
N TRP A 38 -8.61 -9.99 8.21
CA TRP A 38 -9.75 -9.17 8.63
C TRP A 38 -10.26 -8.30 7.49
N ASN A 39 -11.54 -7.93 7.56
CA ASN A 39 -12.21 -7.10 6.57
C ASN A 39 -12.91 -5.93 7.25
N THR A 40 -12.39 -4.73 7.04
CA THR A 40 -12.93 -3.45 7.50
C THR A 40 -13.38 -2.55 6.34
N GLY A 41 -13.45 -3.10 5.13
CA GLY A 41 -13.84 -2.39 3.91
C GLY A 41 -12.77 -2.42 2.81
N ASP A 42 -13.09 -1.81 1.68
CA ASP A 42 -12.19 -1.71 0.53
C ASP A 42 -11.25 -0.51 0.70
N LEU A 43 -9.97 -0.77 0.93
CA LEU A 43 -8.97 0.28 1.12
C LEU A 43 -8.81 1.15 -0.14
N ARG A 44 -8.98 0.59 -1.33
CA ARG A 44 -8.87 1.35 -2.59
C ARG A 44 -9.95 2.42 -2.67
N GLU A 45 -11.17 2.10 -2.25
CA GLU A 45 -12.28 3.07 -2.23
C GLU A 45 -12.16 4.07 -1.07
N ILE A 46 -11.84 3.59 0.14
CA ILE A 46 -11.68 4.42 1.34
C ILE A 46 -10.59 5.47 1.16
N TYR A 47 -9.48 5.09 0.51
CA TYR A 47 -8.29 5.94 0.33
C TYR A 47 -8.03 6.34 -1.12
N LYS A 48 -9.04 6.29 -1.99
CA LYS A 48 -8.93 6.57 -3.44
C LYS A 48 -8.14 7.84 -3.76
N ASP A 49 -8.33 8.89 -2.97
CA ASP A 49 -7.73 10.21 -3.18
C ASP A 49 -6.33 10.34 -2.56
N LYS A 50 -5.82 9.32 -1.86
CA LYS A 50 -4.48 9.31 -1.26
C LYS A 50 -3.52 8.38 -1.98
N ILE A 51 -4.00 7.25 -2.51
CA ILE A 51 -3.17 6.22 -3.13
C ILE A 51 -2.47 6.78 -4.37
N HIS A 52 -1.16 6.55 -4.46
CA HIS A 52 -0.34 6.93 -5.60
C HIS A 52 -0.20 5.78 -6.60
N ALA A 53 -0.05 4.55 -6.10
CA ALA A 53 0.01 3.36 -6.94
C ALA A 53 -0.51 2.09 -6.24
N VAL A 54 -0.99 1.15 -7.04
CA VAL A 54 -1.48 -0.16 -6.59
C VAL A 54 -0.62 -1.26 -7.21
N TYR A 55 -0.18 -2.23 -6.41
CA TYR A 55 0.55 -3.38 -6.93
C TYR A 55 -0.39 -4.55 -7.23
N HIS A 56 -0.40 -5.01 -8.47
CA HIS A 56 -1.18 -6.16 -8.91
C HIS A 56 -0.28 -7.38 -9.03
N ARG A 57 -0.43 -8.34 -8.12
CA ARG A 57 0.36 -9.58 -8.12
C ARG A 57 -0.12 -10.53 -9.23
N SER A 58 0.82 -11.14 -9.94
CA SER A 58 0.54 -12.16 -10.95
C SER A 58 0.57 -13.56 -10.36
N ASN A 59 -0.34 -14.43 -10.82
CA ASN A 59 -0.37 -15.85 -10.47
C ASN A 59 0.84 -16.63 -11.00
N LYS A 60 1.59 -16.08 -11.97
CA LYS A 60 2.82 -16.68 -12.51
C LYS A 60 4.09 -16.18 -11.82
N GLY A 61 3.95 -15.45 -10.71
CA GLY A 61 5.05 -14.74 -10.05
C GLY A 61 5.24 -13.33 -10.61
N GLY A 62 5.83 -12.45 -9.79
CA GLY A 62 5.93 -11.03 -10.09
C GLY A 62 4.57 -10.32 -10.04
N GLY A 63 4.44 -9.26 -10.83
CA GLY A 63 3.28 -8.37 -10.84
C GLY A 63 3.61 -7.05 -11.53
N HIS A 64 2.67 -6.12 -11.55
CA HIS A 64 2.87 -4.79 -12.11
C HIS A 64 2.32 -3.71 -11.19
N TRP A 65 2.79 -2.48 -11.39
CA TRP A 65 2.27 -1.30 -10.72
C TRP A 65 1.25 -0.59 -11.61
N GLU A 66 0.12 -0.23 -11.04
CA GLU A 66 -0.85 0.71 -11.60
C GLU A 66 -0.60 2.07 -10.95
N GLU A 67 -0.11 3.06 -11.71
CA GLU A 67 0.09 4.42 -11.23
C GLU A 67 -1.23 5.20 -11.31
N LEU A 68 -1.80 5.56 -10.15
CA LEU A 68 -3.04 6.34 -10.05
C LEU A 68 -2.78 7.85 -10.09
N LYS A 69 -1.61 8.27 -9.59
CA LYS A 69 -1.19 9.67 -9.58
C LYS A 69 0.15 9.81 -10.26
N LYS A 70 0.23 10.71 -11.23
CA LYS A 70 1.52 11.14 -11.78
C LYS A 70 2.29 11.86 -10.68
N LYS A 71 3.54 11.44 -10.45
CA LYS A 71 4.49 12.23 -9.66
C LYS A 71 4.54 13.64 -10.27
N SER A 72 4.08 14.66 -9.55
CA SER A 72 4.43 16.03 -9.89
C SER A 72 5.88 16.21 -9.51
N TYR A 73 6.75 16.01 -10.50
CA TYR A 73 8.12 16.49 -10.42
C TYR A 73 8.03 18.02 -10.53
N PHE A 74 7.94 18.69 -9.39
CA PHE A 74 8.32 20.09 -9.30
C PHE A 74 9.84 20.17 -9.25
#